data_AF-A0A5Q4G7L1-F1
#
_entry.id   AF-A0A5Q4G7L1-F1
#
_cell.length_a   1.000
_cell.length_b   1.000
_cell.length_c   1.000
_cell.angle_alpha   90.00
_cell.angle_beta   90.00
_cell.angle_gamma   90.00
#
_symmetry.space_group_name_H-M   'P 1'
#
loop_
_entity.id
_entity.type
_entity.pdbx_description
1 polymer ?
#
loop_
_entity_poly.entity_id
_entity_poly.type
_entity_poly.pdbx_seq_one_letter_code
_entity_poly.pdbx_strand_id
1 'polypeptide(L)'
;MMPNMIEDGVDAFIARFSAQAASVEVASRVEGSPLLECLTDDAVLYLLERTGPYVVSRGRARVIVQPETATLVRLDPDDLGPLRHLESLGVGVLVASGVVRSLDTPFVVVDAGVPLVVAADVAPDDLALGDRVRFQSRAPVHGFVLAPKRDRESVRTDDLV
;
A
#
# COMPACT_ATOMS: atom_id res chain seq x y z
N MET A 1 21.02 1.72 -7.22
CA MET A 1 20.79 3.16 -6.96
C MET A 1 19.30 3.30 -6.74
N MET A 2 18.88 3.69 -5.54
CA MET A 2 17.45 3.80 -5.20
C MET A 2 16.80 4.86 -6.10
N PRO A 3 15.70 4.56 -6.79
CA PRO A 3 14.77 5.59 -7.25
C PRO A 3 14.26 6.29 -6.00
N ASN A 4 14.78 7.49 -5.78
CA ASN A 4 14.49 8.28 -4.61
C ASN A 4 12.99 8.62 -4.62
N MET A 5 12.22 8.04 -3.69
CA MET A 5 10.94 8.61 -3.23
C MET A 5 11.08 10.10 -2.86
N ILE A 6 12.32 10.57 -2.65
CA ILE A 6 12.69 11.96 -2.39
C ILE A 6 12.57 12.87 -3.63
N GLU A 7 12.66 12.37 -4.86
CA GLU A 7 12.78 13.27 -6.03
C GLU A 7 11.47 14.03 -6.36
N ASP A 8 10.29 13.46 -6.04
CA ASP A 8 8.99 14.13 -6.27
C ASP A 8 8.12 14.31 -5.00
N GLY A 9 8.49 13.71 -3.86
CA GLY A 9 7.80 13.88 -2.57
C GLY A 9 6.52 13.04 -2.37
N VAL A 10 5.93 13.13 -1.17
CA VAL A 10 4.77 12.33 -0.72
C VAL A 10 3.54 12.55 -1.61
N ASP A 11 3.26 13.79 -2.00
CA ASP A 11 2.07 14.14 -2.80
C ASP A 11 2.13 13.54 -4.21
N ALA A 12 3.31 13.53 -4.83
CA ALA A 12 3.50 12.92 -6.14
C ALA A 12 3.34 11.40 -6.08
N PHE A 13 3.86 10.76 -5.04
CA PHE A 13 3.66 9.33 -4.81
C PHE A 13 2.18 8.98 -4.66
N ILE A 14 1.44 9.77 -3.87
CA ILE A 14 -0.01 9.61 -3.71
C ILE A 14 -0.74 9.83 -5.03
N ALA A 15 -0.41 10.88 -5.78
CA ALA A 15 -1.03 11.16 -7.07
C ALA A 15 -0.85 9.98 -8.04
N ARG A 16 0.35 9.39 -8.08
CA ARG A 16 0.69 8.23 -8.92
C ARG A 16 -0.06 6.97 -8.52
N PHE A 17 -0.16 6.67 -7.22
CA PHE A 17 -0.63 5.37 -6.74
C PHE A 17 -1.99 5.38 -6.01
N SER A 18 -2.69 6.51 -5.96
CA SER A 18 -4.01 6.63 -5.30
C SER A 18 -5.04 5.60 -5.77
N ALA A 19 -5.01 5.23 -7.06
CA ALA A 19 -5.87 4.19 -7.62
C ALA A 19 -5.62 2.80 -6.99
N GLN A 20 -4.41 2.57 -6.47
CA GLN A 20 -3.97 1.33 -5.83
C GLN A 20 -4.14 1.36 -4.30
N ALA A 21 -4.77 2.39 -3.73
CA ALA A 21 -5.00 2.42 -2.29
C ALA A 21 -5.94 1.29 -1.85
N ALA A 22 -5.51 0.47 -0.89
CA ALA A 22 -6.32 -0.56 -0.26
C ALA A 22 -7.43 0.09 0.59
N SER A 23 -8.61 -0.54 0.65
CA SER A 23 -9.64 -0.20 1.63
C SER A 23 -9.37 -1.03 2.89
N VAL A 24 -9.07 -0.37 4.00
CA VAL A 24 -8.70 -1.02 5.27
C VAL A 24 -9.47 -0.41 6.43
N GLU A 25 -9.64 -1.16 7.51
CA GLU A 25 -10.11 -0.62 8.79
C GLU A 25 -8.90 -0.17 9.61
N VAL A 26 -8.80 1.12 9.94
CA VAL A 26 -7.73 1.65 10.80
C VAL A 26 -8.16 1.50 12.25
N ALA A 27 -7.34 0.83 13.06
CA ALA A 27 -7.58 0.68 14.50
C ALA A 27 -7.38 2.00 15.25
N SER A 28 -7.78 2.01 16.53
CA SER A 28 -7.43 3.11 17.43
C SER A 28 -5.92 3.24 17.55
N ARG A 29 -5.41 4.47 17.52
CA ARG A 29 -4.00 4.77 17.72
C ARG A 29 -3.79 5.86 18.76
N VAL A 30 -2.58 5.91 19.31
CA VAL A 30 -2.12 7.06 20.08
C VAL A 30 -2.03 8.27 19.15
N GLU A 31 -2.57 9.41 19.59
CA GLU A 31 -2.52 10.66 18.84
C GLU A 31 -1.06 11.03 18.49
N GLY A 32 -0.83 11.42 17.24
CA GLY A 32 0.50 11.77 16.74
C GLY A 32 1.44 10.59 16.45
N SER A 33 1.02 9.34 16.69
CA SER A 33 1.80 8.16 16.32
C SER A 33 1.84 7.97 14.80
N PRO A 34 3.04 7.81 14.20
CA PRO A 34 3.16 7.45 12.79
C PRO A 34 2.89 5.96 12.54
N LEU A 35 2.72 5.14 13.58
CA LEU A 35 2.38 3.73 13.42
C LEU A 35 0.87 3.59 13.24
N LEU A 36 0.47 3.04 12.09
CA LEU A 36 -0.90 2.62 11.79
C LEU A 36 -1.03 1.12 11.97
N GLU A 37 -2.09 0.71 12.65
CA GLU A 37 -2.58 -0.66 12.65
C GLU A 37 -3.80 -0.72 11.72
N CYS A 38 -3.67 -1.45 10.61
CA CYS A 38 -4.68 -1.56 9.58
C CYS A 38 -5.16 -3.01 9.47
N LEU A 39 -6.45 -3.24 9.60
CA LEU A 39 -7.07 -4.54 9.41
C LEU A 39 -7.52 -4.69 7.96
N THR A 40 -7.14 -5.82 7.38
CA THR A 40 -7.64 -6.34 6.10
C THR A 40 -8.46 -7.60 6.37
N ASP A 41 -9.04 -8.19 5.32
CA ASP A 41 -9.77 -9.45 5.47
C ASP A 41 -8.85 -10.62 5.90
N ASP A 42 -7.57 -10.57 5.51
CA ASP A 42 -6.62 -11.68 5.68
C ASP A 42 -5.52 -11.42 6.73
N ALA A 43 -5.24 -10.16 7.07
CA ALA A 43 -4.11 -9.78 7.92
C ALA A 43 -4.29 -8.46 8.69
N VAL A 44 -3.57 -8.34 9.80
CA VAL A 44 -3.32 -7.07 10.50
C VAL A 44 -1.96 -6.53 10.05
N LEU A 45 -1.96 -5.32 9.49
CA LEU A 45 -0.77 -4.66 8.95
C LEU A 45 -0.32 -3.53 9.86
N TYR A 46 0.98 -3.52 10.17
CA TYR A 46 1.64 -2.43 10.90
C TYR A 46 2.41 -1.55 9.92
N LEU A 47 1.89 -0.34 9.65
CA LEU A 47 2.42 0.56 8.62
C LEU A 47 3.03 1.80 9.26
N LEU A 48 4.18 2.24 8.73
CA LEU A 48 4.73 3.55 9.04
C LEU A 48 4.10 4.59 8.12
N GLU A 49 3.19 5.40 8.66
CA GLU A 49 2.52 6.48 7.96
C GLU A 49 3.52 7.53 7.47
N ARG A 50 3.45 7.85 6.17
CA ARG A 50 4.26 8.89 5.53
C ARG A 50 3.45 10.14 5.22
N THR A 51 2.15 10.13 5.51
CA THR A 51 1.22 11.25 5.33
C THR A 51 1.13 12.08 6.61
N GLY A 52 1.84 13.19 6.66
CA GLY A 52 1.67 14.19 7.71
C GLY A 52 0.53 15.17 7.38
N PRO A 53 -0.14 15.79 8.36
CA PRO A 53 -0.07 15.49 9.79
C PRO A 53 -0.85 14.20 10.09
N TYR A 54 -0.33 13.30 10.93
CA TYR A 54 -0.92 11.98 11.22
C TYR A 54 -2.30 12.08 11.90
N VAL A 55 -3.33 12.38 11.11
CA VAL A 55 -4.68 12.75 11.59
C VAL A 55 -5.77 11.75 11.18
N VAL A 56 -5.42 10.67 10.48
CA VAL A 56 -6.39 9.60 10.23
C VAL A 56 -6.96 9.08 11.56
N SER A 57 -8.28 9.09 11.64
CA SER A 57 -9.04 8.55 12.77
C SER A 57 -9.27 7.06 12.59
N ARG A 58 -9.67 6.39 13.68
CA ARG A 58 -10.19 5.02 13.62
C ARG A 58 -11.32 4.90 12.58
N GLY A 59 -11.38 3.77 11.89
CA GLY A 59 -12.44 3.39 10.96
C GLY A 59 -11.93 3.14 9.55
N ARG A 60 -12.85 3.02 8.58
CA ARG A 60 -12.51 2.77 7.18
C ARG A 60 -11.67 3.90 6.59
N ALA A 61 -10.55 3.54 5.98
CA ALA A 61 -9.69 4.45 5.25
C ALA A 61 -9.18 3.82 3.94
N ARG A 62 -8.71 4.68 3.03
CA ARG A 62 -7.97 4.26 1.83
C ARG A 62 -6.48 4.50 2.09
N VAL A 63 -5.68 3.44 2.04
CA VAL A 63 -4.24 3.48 2.36
C VAL A 63 -3.45 2.82 1.24
N ILE A 64 -2.46 3.51 0.68
CA ILE A 64 -1.47 2.89 -0.20
C ILE A 64 -0.48 2.16 0.70
N VAL A 65 -0.36 0.85 0.53
CA VAL A 65 0.58 -0.01 1.26
C VAL A 65 1.81 -0.21 0.39
N GLN A 66 2.96 0.28 0.84
CA GLN A 66 4.20 0.26 0.08
C GLN A 66 5.26 -0.54 0.86
N PRO A 67 5.37 -1.86 0.60
CA PRO A 67 6.50 -2.64 1.07
C PRO A 67 7.73 -2.41 0.17
N GLU A 68 8.90 -2.49 0.79
CA GLU A 68 10.17 -2.60 0.08
C GLU A 68 10.70 -4.02 0.20
N THR A 69 11.29 -4.58 -0.85
CA THR A 69 11.89 -5.92 -0.81
C THR A 69 13.24 -5.96 -1.52
N ALA A 70 14.13 -6.82 -1.02
CA ALA A 70 15.38 -7.12 -1.71
C ALA A 70 15.15 -7.84 -3.04
N THR A 71 14.13 -8.70 -3.10
CA THR A 71 13.93 -9.58 -4.24
C THR A 71 12.45 -9.96 -4.36
N LEU A 72 11.92 -9.73 -5.55
CA LEU A 72 10.61 -10.20 -5.96
C LEU A 72 10.81 -11.43 -6.87
N VAL A 73 10.15 -12.53 -6.54
CA VAL A 73 10.35 -13.82 -7.24
C VAL A 73 9.08 -14.18 -7.99
N ARG A 74 9.18 -14.42 -9.30
CA ARG A 74 8.08 -15.01 -10.07
C ARG A 74 7.90 -16.47 -9.65
N LEU A 75 6.66 -16.83 -9.37
CA LEU A 75 6.26 -18.21 -9.06
C LEU A 75 6.06 -18.99 -10.35
N ASP A 76 6.28 -20.30 -10.27
CA ASP A 76 5.97 -21.21 -11.36
C ASP A 76 4.45 -21.20 -11.63
N PRO A 77 4.00 -21.20 -12.90
CA PRO A 77 2.58 -21.37 -13.22
C PRO A 77 1.92 -22.58 -12.55
N ASP A 78 2.68 -23.66 -12.32
CA ASP A 78 2.23 -24.90 -11.70
C ASP A 78 2.31 -24.87 -10.16
N ASP A 79 2.71 -23.75 -9.54
CA ASP A 79 2.73 -23.60 -8.08
C ASP A 79 1.32 -23.73 -7.49
N LEU A 80 1.11 -24.78 -6.67
CA LEU A 80 -0.19 -25.10 -6.06
C LEU A 80 -0.51 -24.26 -4.80
N GLY A 81 0.36 -23.32 -4.42
CA GLY A 81 0.13 -22.39 -3.32
C GLY A 81 -1.08 -21.47 -3.58
N PRO A 82 -1.55 -20.76 -2.55
CA PRO A 82 -2.68 -19.85 -2.70
C PRO A 82 -2.41 -18.78 -3.75
N LEU A 83 -3.44 -18.39 -4.50
CA LEU A 83 -3.34 -17.35 -5.53
C LEU A 83 -2.93 -16.00 -4.91
N ARG A 84 -3.41 -15.74 -3.69
CA ARG A 84 -3.15 -14.55 -2.90
C ARG A 84 -2.85 -14.97 -1.47
N HIS A 85 -1.82 -14.38 -0.89
CA HIS A 85 -1.47 -14.59 0.49
C HIS A 85 -0.82 -13.32 1.03
N LEU A 86 -1.22 -12.94 2.24
CA LEU A 86 -0.66 -11.80 2.95
C LEU A 86 -0.57 -12.16 4.43
N GLU A 87 0.64 -12.02 4.98
CA GLU A 87 0.92 -12.31 6.38
C GLU A 87 1.85 -11.23 6.94
N SER A 88 1.58 -10.77 8.17
CA SER A 88 2.48 -9.87 8.90
C SER A 88 3.38 -10.69 9.82
N LEU A 89 4.70 -10.62 9.62
CA LEU A 89 5.69 -11.35 10.42
C LEU A 89 6.15 -10.59 11.68
N GLY A 90 5.28 -9.74 12.23
CA GLY A 90 5.59 -8.80 13.31
C GLY A 90 5.42 -7.34 12.88
N VAL A 91 6.14 -6.43 13.54
CA VAL A 91 6.00 -4.98 13.30
C VAL A 91 6.71 -4.57 12.01
N GLY A 92 5.93 -4.22 11.00
CA GLY A 92 6.42 -3.61 9.77
C GLY A 92 7.13 -4.55 8.81
N VAL A 93 6.96 -5.87 8.92
CA VAL A 93 7.43 -6.86 7.95
C VAL A 93 6.26 -7.69 7.46
N LEU A 94 6.14 -7.88 6.15
CA LEU A 94 5.13 -8.75 5.54
C LEU A 94 5.76 -9.81 4.64
N VAL A 95 5.09 -10.95 4.55
CA VAL A 95 5.27 -11.93 3.46
C VAL A 95 4.01 -11.87 2.61
N ALA A 96 4.19 -11.82 1.30
CA ALA A 96 3.07 -11.80 0.38
C ALA A 96 3.33 -12.64 -0.87
N SER A 97 2.27 -13.25 -1.38
CA SER A 97 2.18 -13.70 -2.75
C SER A 97 0.92 -13.17 -3.40
N GLY A 98 0.98 -12.94 -4.70
CA GLY A 98 -0.13 -12.33 -5.42
C GLY A 98 0.12 -12.23 -6.91
N VAL A 99 -0.78 -11.52 -7.58
CA VAL A 99 -0.77 -11.36 -9.04
C VAL A 99 -0.31 -9.97 -9.40
N VAL A 100 0.60 -9.84 -10.36
CA VAL A 100 1.04 -8.55 -10.91
C VAL A 100 -0.12 -7.87 -11.64
N ARG A 101 -0.47 -6.65 -11.20
CA ARG A 101 -1.55 -5.82 -11.76
C ARG A 101 -1.04 -4.61 -12.54
N SER A 102 0.15 -4.12 -12.20
CA SER A 102 0.80 -3.02 -12.89
C SER A 102 2.31 -3.15 -12.77
N LEU A 103 3.02 -2.78 -13.83
CA LEU A 103 4.46 -2.64 -13.88
C LEU A 103 4.74 -1.16 -14.08
N ASP A 104 5.30 -0.52 -13.06
CA ASP A 104 5.54 0.92 -13.06
C ASP A 104 6.90 1.22 -12.42
N THR A 105 7.96 0.88 -13.15
CA THR A 105 9.35 0.89 -12.66
C THR A 105 9.66 2.16 -11.85
N PRO A 106 10.22 2.02 -10.64
CA PRO A 106 10.73 0.80 -9.99
C PRO A 106 9.67 -0.06 -9.28
N PHE A 107 8.40 0.33 -9.34
CA PHE A 107 7.34 -0.28 -8.56
C PHE A 107 6.65 -1.40 -9.34
N VAL A 108 6.25 -2.44 -8.61
CA VAL A 108 5.37 -3.49 -9.09
C VAL A 108 4.13 -3.48 -8.21
N VAL A 109 2.95 -3.34 -8.83
CA VAL A 109 1.69 -3.45 -8.08
C VAL A 109 1.27 -4.91 -8.05
N VAL A 110 1.24 -5.47 -6.84
CA VAL A 110 0.85 -6.86 -6.59
C VAL A 110 -0.48 -6.88 -5.85
N ASP A 111 -1.44 -7.65 -6.36
CA ASP A 111 -2.68 -7.91 -5.66
C ASP A 111 -2.53 -9.20 -4.83
N ALA A 112 -2.41 -9.03 -3.51
CA ALA A 112 -2.22 -10.09 -2.52
C ALA A 112 -3.45 -10.26 -1.61
N GLY A 113 -4.64 -9.88 -2.10
CA GLY A 113 -5.88 -9.76 -1.31
C GLY A 113 -6.19 -8.28 -1.03
N VAL A 114 -5.13 -7.49 -0.90
CA VAL A 114 -5.13 -6.04 -1.06
C VAL A 114 -4.03 -5.62 -2.06
N PRO A 115 -4.15 -4.45 -2.71
CA PRO A 115 -3.08 -3.96 -3.57
C PRO A 115 -1.86 -3.52 -2.75
N LEU A 116 -0.69 -3.98 -3.15
CA LEU A 116 0.61 -3.63 -2.59
C LEU A 116 1.46 -2.94 -3.68
N VAL A 117 1.97 -1.75 -3.39
CA VAL A 117 2.89 -1.02 -4.28
C VAL A 117 4.31 -1.40 -3.89
N VAL A 118 4.84 -2.47 -4.49
CA VAL A 118 6.10 -3.08 -4.08
C VAL A 118 7.26 -2.36 -4.74
N ALA A 119 8.19 -1.83 -3.94
CA ALA A 119 9.51 -1.43 -4.44
C ALA A 119 10.46 -2.63 -4.31
N ALA A 120 11.02 -3.10 -5.41
CA ALA A 120 11.94 -4.24 -5.42
C ALA A 120 13.32 -3.81 -5.94
N ASP A 121 14.39 -4.15 -5.21
CA ASP A 121 15.76 -3.93 -5.70
C ASP A 121 16.05 -4.81 -6.93
N VAL A 122 15.52 -6.04 -6.91
CA VAL A 122 15.66 -7.04 -7.96
C VAL A 122 14.29 -7.63 -8.26
N ALA A 123 13.91 -7.57 -9.53
CA ALA A 123 12.72 -8.22 -10.08
C ALA A 123 13.12 -8.97 -11.36
N PRO A 124 12.36 -9.99 -11.80
CA PRO A 124 12.62 -10.67 -13.06
C PRO A 124 12.49 -9.70 -14.25
N ASP A 125 13.45 -9.73 -15.17
CA ASP A 125 13.48 -8.82 -16.32
C ASP A 125 12.29 -9.01 -17.28
N ASP A 126 11.70 -10.20 -17.28
CA ASP A 126 10.58 -10.61 -18.12
C ASP A 126 9.25 -10.71 -17.33
N LEU A 127 9.16 -10.04 -16.18
CA LEU A 127 7.96 -10.00 -15.37
C LEU A 127 6.80 -9.34 -16.16
N ALA A 128 5.65 -10.01 -16.21
CA ALA A 128 4.49 -9.59 -16.97
C ALA A 128 3.24 -9.38 -16.10
N LEU A 129 2.25 -8.67 -16.63
CA LEU A 129 0.93 -8.58 -16.01
C LEU A 129 0.29 -9.97 -15.93
N GLY A 130 -0.32 -10.29 -14.80
CA GLY A 130 -0.90 -11.62 -14.55
C GLY A 130 0.09 -12.63 -13.97
N ASP A 131 1.40 -12.36 -13.98
CA ASP A 131 2.38 -13.22 -13.33
C ASP A 131 2.10 -13.32 -11.83
N ARG A 132 2.28 -14.52 -11.29
CA ARG A 132 2.27 -14.75 -9.85
C ARG A 132 3.65 -14.48 -9.29
N VAL A 133 3.70 -13.77 -8.18
CA VAL A 133 4.95 -13.38 -7.53
C VAL A 133 4.88 -13.62 -6.04
N ARG A 134 6.03 -13.78 -5.41
CA ARG A 134 6.18 -13.78 -3.95
C ARG A 134 7.34 -12.91 -3.51
N PHE A 135 7.24 -12.36 -2.32
CA PHE A 135 8.32 -11.62 -1.69
C PHE A 135 8.14 -11.57 -0.17
N GLN A 136 9.22 -11.22 0.52
CA GLN A 136 9.20 -10.78 1.90
C GLN A 136 9.67 -9.33 1.94
N SER A 137 8.95 -8.46 2.64
CA SER A 137 9.35 -7.06 2.77
C SER A 137 10.51 -6.89 3.75
N ARG A 138 11.19 -5.76 3.65
CA ARG A 138 11.98 -5.17 4.74
C ARG A 138 11.05 -4.33 5.60
N ALA A 139 11.49 -4.07 6.83
CA ALA A 139 10.86 -3.06 7.67
C ALA A 139 11.44 -1.68 7.39
N PRO A 140 10.62 -0.62 7.53
CA PRO A 140 9.17 -0.64 7.74
C PRO A 140 8.40 -0.79 6.41
N VAL A 141 7.19 -1.37 6.46
CA VAL A 141 6.20 -1.17 5.39
C VAL A 141 5.62 0.24 5.54
N HIS A 142 5.63 1.03 4.46
CA HIS A 142 5.11 2.39 4.48
C HIS A 142 3.61 2.43 4.16
N GLY A 143 2.90 3.33 4.84
CA GLY A 143 1.49 3.62 4.59
C GLY A 143 1.31 5.07 4.13
N PHE A 144 0.52 5.28 3.08
CA PHE A 144 0.13 6.62 2.63
C PHE A 144 -1.39 6.74 2.67
N VAL A 145 -1.91 7.50 3.62
CA VAL A 145 -3.36 7.66 3.80
C VAL A 145 -3.89 8.65 2.76
N LEU A 146 -4.91 8.24 2.01
CA LEU A 146 -5.64 9.18 1.18
C LEU A 146 -6.58 9.99 2.07
N ALA A 147 -6.46 11.32 2.03
CA ALA A 147 -7.43 12.18 2.68
C ALA A 147 -8.84 11.85 2.14
N PRO A 148 -9.87 11.74 2.99
CA PRO A 148 -11.22 11.64 2.51
C PRO A 148 -11.49 12.86 1.61
N LYS A 149 -12.02 12.65 0.41
CA LYS A 149 -12.57 13.76 -0.38
C LYS A 149 -13.56 14.45 0.54
N ARG A 150 -13.27 15.68 0.96
CA ARG A 150 -14.32 16.55 1.48
C ARG A 150 -15.29 16.69 0.34
N ASP A 151 -16.48 16.10 0.48
CA ASP A 151 -17.59 16.47 -0.38
C ASP A 151 -17.66 17.99 -0.28
N ARG A 152 -17.47 18.68 -1.41
CA ARG A 152 -17.77 20.09 -1.48
C ARG A 152 -19.27 20.16 -1.24
N GLU A 153 -19.66 20.40 0.01
CA GLU A 153 -20.97 20.95 0.31
C GLU A 153 -21.08 22.22 -0.55
N SER A 154 -21.87 22.11 -1.62
CA SER A 154 -22.41 23.26 -2.30
C SER A 154 -23.24 24.00 -1.27
N VAL A 155 -22.62 24.99 -0.62
CA VAL A 155 -23.35 26.02 0.09
C VAL A 155 -24.26 26.66 -0.95
N ARG A 156 -25.53 26.28 -0.95
CA ARG A 156 -26.57 27.04 -1.64
C ARG A 156 -26.68 28.35 -0.89
N THR A 157 -26.05 29.38 -1.42
CA THR A 157 -26.29 30.76 -1.06
C THR A 157 -27.62 31.17 -1.70
N ASP A 158 -28.73 30.72 -1.12
CA ASP A 158 -30.08 31.20 -1.44
C ASP A 158 -30.95 30.90 -0.20
N ASP A 159 -30.75 31.69 0.86
CA ASP A 159 -31.70 31.85 1.99
C ASP A 159 -31.35 33.12 2.80
N LEU A 160 -30.99 34.18 2.10
CA LEU A 160 -30.93 35.54 2.64
C LEU A 160 -31.52 36.50 1.61
N VAL A 161 -32.85 36.54 1.50
CA VAL A 161 -33.70 37.75 1.46
C VAL A 161 -35.11 37.36 1.91
#